data_AF-Q2PCE9-F1
#
_entry.id   AF-Q2PCE9-F1
#
_cell.length_a   1.000
_cell.length_b   1.000
_cell.length_c   1.000
_cell.angle_alpha   90.00
_cell.angle_beta   90.00
_cell.angle_gamma   90.00
#
_symmetry.space_group_name_H-M   'P 1'
#
loop_
_entity.id
_entity.type
_entity.pdbx_description
1 polymer ?
#
loop_
_entity_poly.entity_id
_entity_poly.type
_entity_poly.pdbx_seq_one_letter_code
_entity_poly.pdbx_strand_id
1 'polypeptide(L)'
;AGGIAEMSDLPKIERERTNTLDSVGNTTAAIGKGFAIASAPLTAHALFAAYVTFTGIDGINIFKAPVHAALFVGAMIPVVSALAMSSVGKAPMAMVKEVRRQFKEIPGIMEGTAEPEYDKCVEISTTASLKEMMLPGLLTIVSPIVIAFLTQLFTIDTLSAAEVLGGYMAGVTVSGVMGHLQTSQGGAWDNA
;
A
#
# COMPACT_ATOMS: atom_id res chain seq x y z
N ALA A 1 -5.07 -3.95 -23.08
CA ALA A 1 -5.46 -3.96 -24.51
C ALA A 1 -4.60 -3.02 -25.35
N GLY A 2 -4.47 -1.74 -24.98
CA GLY A 2 -3.66 -0.78 -25.74
C GLY A 2 -2.19 -1.18 -25.95
N GLY A 3 -1.53 -1.72 -24.91
CA GLY A 3 -0.16 -2.23 -25.06
C GLY A 3 -0.02 -3.34 -26.10
N ILE A 4 -0.97 -4.27 -26.19
CA ILE A 4 -0.96 -5.33 -27.21
C ILE A 4 -1.21 -4.75 -28.60
N ALA A 5 -2.12 -3.78 -28.72
CA ALA A 5 -2.40 -3.11 -29.98
C ALA A 5 -1.17 -2.37 -30.53
N GLU A 6 -0.41 -1.73 -29.63
CA GLU A 6 0.86 -1.08 -29.99
C GLU A 6 1.94 -2.10 -30.38
N MET A 7 2.13 -3.15 -29.60
CA MET A 7 3.15 -4.17 -29.88
C MET A 7 2.86 -5.01 -31.13
N SER A 8 1.62 -4.98 -31.64
CA SER A 8 1.19 -5.74 -32.83
C SER A 8 1.03 -4.85 -34.08
N ASP A 9 1.50 -3.61 -34.04
CA ASP A 9 1.39 -2.63 -35.14
C ASP A 9 -0.04 -2.45 -35.69
N LEU A 10 -1.05 -2.51 -34.81
CA LEU A 10 -2.45 -2.29 -35.22
C LEU A 10 -2.70 -0.84 -35.66
N PRO A 11 -3.72 -0.58 -36.49
CA PRO A 11 -4.07 0.76 -36.92
C PRO A 11 -4.30 1.73 -35.75
N LYS A 12 -3.86 2.99 -35.90
CA LYS A 12 -3.93 4.03 -34.86
C LYS A 12 -5.33 4.19 -34.23
N ILE A 13 -6.39 3.97 -35.01
CA ILE A 13 -7.78 4.03 -34.52
C ILE A 13 -8.06 3.02 -33.40
N GLU A 14 -7.43 1.83 -33.43
CA GLU A 14 -7.59 0.86 -32.35
C GLU A 14 -6.85 1.31 -31.08
N ARG A 15 -5.69 1.96 -31.23
CA ARG A 15 -5.00 2.57 -30.09
C ARG A 15 -5.80 3.71 -29.47
N GLU A 16 -6.36 4.61 -30.27
CA GLU A 16 -7.22 5.71 -29.78
C GLU A 16 -8.44 5.19 -29.01
N ARG A 17 -9.09 4.14 -29.52
CA ARG A 17 -10.18 3.46 -28.80
C ARG A 17 -9.71 2.86 -27.48
N THR A 18 -8.59 2.15 -27.48
CA THR A 18 -8.07 1.55 -26.24
C THR A 18 -7.59 2.58 -25.23
N ASN A 19 -7.02 3.71 -25.66
CA ASN A 19 -6.62 4.81 -24.77
C ASN A 19 -7.85 5.46 -24.12
N THR A 20 -8.95 5.60 -24.87
CA THR A 20 -10.22 6.07 -24.32
C THR A 20 -10.75 5.10 -23.25
N LEU A 21 -10.65 3.80 -23.49
CA LEU A 21 -11.02 2.78 -22.50
C LEU A 21 -10.10 2.79 -21.28
N ASP A 22 -8.81 3.04 -21.47
CA ASP A 22 -7.81 3.10 -20.39
C ASP A 22 -8.08 4.25 -19.43
N SER A 23 -8.39 5.45 -19.93
CA SER A 23 -8.72 6.60 -19.07
C SER A 23 -10.01 6.40 -18.25
N VAL A 24 -11.02 5.73 -18.84
CA VAL A 24 -12.22 5.31 -18.12
C VAL A 24 -11.89 4.23 -17.08
N GLY A 25 -10.97 3.32 -17.42
CA GLY A 25 -10.42 2.31 -16.51
C GLY A 25 -9.74 2.93 -15.30
N ASN A 26 -8.90 3.95 -15.50
CA ASN A 26 -8.22 4.70 -14.44
C ASN A 26 -9.22 5.37 -13.48
N THR A 27 -10.28 5.95 -14.05
CA THR A 27 -11.37 6.54 -13.27
C THR A 27 -12.11 5.48 -12.45
N THR A 28 -12.41 4.32 -13.06
CA THR A 28 -13.07 3.20 -12.36
C THR A 28 -12.19 2.62 -11.25
N ALA A 29 -10.88 2.51 -11.49
CA ALA A 29 -9.91 2.08 -10.51
C ALA A 29 -9.83 3.06 -9.33
N ALA A 30 -9.89 4.38 -9.58
CA ALA A 30 -9.95 5.39 -8.54
C ALA A 30 -11.24 5.28 -7.70
N ILE A 31 -12.40 5.05 -8.34
CA ILE A 31 -13.67 4.80 -7.63
C ILE A 31 -13.56 3.55 -6.75
N GLY A 32 -13.00 2.46 -7.27
CA GLY A 32 -12.80 1.21 -6.52
C GLY A 32 -11.89 1.41 -5.30
N LYS A 33 -10.79 2.14 -5.45
CA LYS A 33 -9.91 2.54 -4.34
C LYS A 33 -10.67 3.39 -3.32
N GLY A 34 -11.43 4.38 -3.77
CA GLY A 34 -12.26 5.23 -2.90
C GLY A 34 -13.28 4.43 -2.08
N PHE A 35 -13.95 3.45 -2.70
CA PHE A 35 -14.88 2.57 -1.99
C PHE A 35 -14.19 1.70 -0.94
N ALA A 36 -13.02 1.13 -1.26
CA ALA A 36 -12.23 0.37 -0.29
C ALA A 36 -11.81 1.25 0.91
N ILE A 37 -11.42 2.49 0.65
CA ILE A 37 -11.01 3.45 1.69
C ILE A 37 -12.18 3.89 2.57
N ALA A 38 -13.37 4.05 2.01
CA ALA A 38 -14.57 4.42 2.77
C ALA A 38 -15.13 3.24 3.59
N SER A 39 -15.10 2.02 3.04
CA SER A 39 -15.63 0.82 3.70
C SER A 39 -14.72 0.26 4.78
N ALA A 40 -13.39 0.42 4.66
CA ALA A 40 -12.42 -0.05 5.64
C ALA A 40 -12.64 0.52 7.07
N PRO A 41 -12.78 1.85 7.30
CA PRO A 41 -13.02 2.38 8.64
C PRO A 41 -14.39 2.00 9.21
N LEU A 42 -15.43 1.83 8.37
CA LEU A 42 -16.73 1.31 8.84
C LEU A 42 -16.60 -0.13 9.33
N THR A 43 -15.85 -0.97 8.60
CA THR A 43 -15.56 -2.34 9.00
C THR A 43 -14.69 -2.39 10.25
N ALA A 44 -13.66 -1.53 10.33
CA ALA A 44 -12.83 -1.39 11.51
C ALA A 44 -13.67 -0.97 12.73
N HIS A 45 -14.62 -0.04 12.58
CA HIS A 45 -15.54 0.37 13.63
C HIS A 45 -16.42 -0.80 14.12
N ALA A 46 -16.95 -1.62 13.21
CA ALA A 46 -17.69 -2.82 13.59
C ALA A 46 -16.80 -3.83 14.36
N LEU A 47 -15.54 -4.01 13.92
CA LEU A 47 -14.57 -4.85 14.62
C LEU A 47 -14.20 -4.28 16.00
N PHE A 48 -14.18 -2.95 16.18
CA PHE A 48 -14.01 -2.32 17.49
C PHE A 48 -15.16 -2.66 18.44
N ALA A 49 -16.40 -2.54 17.98
CA ALA A 49 -17.57 -2.89 18.80
C ALA A 49 -17.52 -4.37 19.22
N ALA A 50 -17.14 -5.26 18.30
CA ALA A 50 -16.92 -6.67 18.60
C ALA A 50 -15.78 -6.89 19.60
N TYR A 51 -14.66 -6.18 19.44
CA TYR A 51 -13.50 -6.26 20.34
C TYR A 51 -13.82 -5.81 21.77
N VAL A 52 -14.53 -4.69 21.93
CA VAL A 52 -14.99 -4.19 23.24
C VAL A 52 -15.88 -5.23 23.92
N THR A 53 -16.82 -5.82 23.18
CA THR A 53 -17.72 -6.87 23.68
C THR A 53 -16.95 -8.13 24.07
N PHE A 54 -15.98 -8.55 23.26
CA PHE A 54 -15.17 -9.75 23.48
C PHE A 54 -14.24 -9.63 24.69
N THR A 55 -13.66 -8.44 24.90
CA THR A 55 -12.72 -8.18 25.99
C THR A 55 -13.41 -7.82 27.31
N GLY A 56 -14.69 -7.48 27.27
CA GLY A 56 -15.47 -7.11 28.45
C GLY A 56 -15.11 -5.74 29.03
N ILE A 57 -14.49 -4.86 28.23
CA ILE A 57 -14.18 -3.49 28.65
C ILE A 57 -15.42 -2.60 28.48
N ASP A 58 -15.64 -1.66 29.40
CA ASP A 58 -16.76 -0.71 29.30
C ASP A 58 -16.54 0.35 28.20
N GLY A 59 -15.29 0.54 27.76
CA GLY A 59 -14.92 1.46 26.70
C GLY A 59 -13.43 1.79 26.71
N ILE A 60 -12.97 2.51 25.69
CA ILE A 60 -11.57 2.94 25.55
C ILE A 60 -11.46 4.36 26.10
N ASN A 61 -10.81 4.54 27.26
CA ASN A 61 -10.61 5.85 27.86
C ASN A 61 -9.30 6.51 27.39
N ILE A 62 -9.41 7.46 26.46
CA ILE A 62 -8.28 8.20 25.88
C ILE A 62 -7.58 9.17 26.86
N PHE A 63 -8.15 9.43 28.04
CA PHE A 63 -7.50 10.23 29.08
C PHE A 63 -6.49 9.41 29.89
N LYS A 64 -6.54 8.08 29.82
CA LYS A 64 -5.50 7.23 30.41
C LYS A 64 -4.21 7.38 29.59
N ALA A 65 -3.14 7.83 30.26
CA ALA A 65 -1.82 8.02 29.65
C ALA A 65 -1.35 6.83 28.77
N PRO A 66 -1.46 5.55 29.18
CA PRO A 66 -0.99 4.44 28.34
C PRO A 66 -1.84 4.24 27.06
N VAL A 67 -3.15 4.48 27.13
CA VAL A 67 -4.06 4.40 25.97
C VAL A 67 -3.74 5.52 24.97
N HIS A 68 -3.52 6.73 25.48
CA HIS A 68 -3.17 7.89 24.68
C HIS A 68 -1.80 7.75 24.00
N ALA A 69 -0.82 7.19 24.70
CA ALA A 69 0.49 6.88 24.12
C ALA A 69 0.37 5.84 23.00
N ALA A 70 -0.38 4.77 23.23
CA ALA A 70 -0.60 3.73 22.22
C ALA A 70 -1.35 4.24 20.99
N LEU A 71 -2.29 5.18 21.15
CA LEU A 71 -2.97 5.88 20.05
C LEU A 71 -1.96 6.57 19.12
N PHE A 72 -1.02 7.35 19.68
CA PHE A 72 0.00 8.01 18.88
C PHE A 72 0.95 7.02 18.21
N VAL A 73 1.37 5.97 18.92
CA VAL A 73 2.21 4.91 18.35
C VAL A 73 1.48 4.24 17.18
N GLY A 74 0.20 3.91 17.35
CA GLY A 74 -0.64 3.33 16.30
C GLY A 74 -0.79 4.25 15.09
N ALA A 75 -0.98 5.54 15.31
CA ALA A 75 -1.06 6.52 14.22
C ALA A 75 0.23 6.62 13.39
N MET A 76 1.38 6.30 13.97
CA MET A 76 2.66 6.30 13.25
C MET A 76 2.87 5.05 12.38
N ILE A 77 2.24 3.91 12.70
CA ILE A 77 2.48 2.64 11.99
C ILE A 77 2.19 2.74 10.49
N PRO A 78 1.04 3.27 10.02
CA PRO A 78 0.79 3.45 8.59
C PRO A 78 1.84 4.31 7.88
N VAL A 79 2.34 5.36 8.55
CA VAL A 79 3.36 6.26 8.00
C VAL A 79 4.71 5.57 7.91
N VAL A 80 5.10 4.81 8.94
CA VAL A 80 6.34 4.02 8.95
C VAL A 80 6.29 2.92 7.89
N SER A 81 5.13 2.27 7.68
CA SER A 81 4.93 1.33 6.58
C SER A 81 5.15 2.00 5.22
N ALA A 82 4.69 3.24 5.03
CA ALA A 82 4.92 3.99 3.80
C ALA A 82 6.39 4.40 3.62
N LEU A 83 7.09 4.77 4.69
CA LEU A 83 8.54 5.09 4.64
C LEU A 83 9.39 3.84 4.38
N ALA A 84 8.95 2.69 4.89
CA ALA A 84 9.53 1.39 4.54
C ALA A 84 9.38 1.09 3.03
N MET A 85 8.39 1.68 2.35
CA MET A 85 8.24 1.63 0.88
C MET A 85 9.07 2.68 0.12
N SER A 86 10.04 3.35 0.76
CA SER A 86 11.05 4.20 0.05
C SER A 86 11.82 3.46 -1.06
N SER A 87 11.62 2.14 -1.17
CA SER A 87 12.02 1.26 -2.26
C SER A 87 11.35 1.49 -3.61
N VAL A 88 10.24 2.26 -3.69
CA VAL A 88 9.71 2.75 -4.97
C VAL A 88 10.74 3.62 -5.69
N GLY A 89 11.76 4.17 -5.02
CA GLY A 89 12.88 4.85 -5.70
C GLY A 89 13.95 3.91 -6.28
N LYS A 90 14.19 2.74 -5.68
CA LYS A 90 15.33 1.88 -6.04
C LYS A 90 15.04 0.95 -7.21
N ALA A 91 13.87 0.33 -7.24
CA ALA A 91 13.49 -0.63 -8.27
C ALA A 91 13.31 0.03 -9.66
N PRO A 92 12.64 1.19 -9.80
CA PRO A 92 12.53 1.88 -11.09
C PRO A 92 13.89 2.38 -11.60
N MET A 93 14.78 2.80 -10.70
CA MET A 93 16.13 3.20 -11.11
C MET A 93 16.96 2.04 -11.65
N ALA A 94 16.79 0.82 -11.11
CA ALA A 94 17.38 -0.38 -11.67
C ALA A 94 16.77 -0.71 -13.05
N MET A 95 15.45 -0.61 -13.19
CA MET A 95 14.75 -0.78 -14.47
C MET A 95 15.24 0.20 -15.54
N VAL A 96 15.36 1.49 -15.21
CA VAL A 96 15.85 2.53 -16.13
C VAL A 96 17.29 2.25 -16.56
N LYS A 97 18.15 1.81 -15.65
CA LYS A 97 19.54 1.44 -15.98
C LYS A 97 19.59 0.25 -16.92
N GLU A 98 18.73 -0.75 -16.70
CA GLU A 98 18.67 -1.95 -17.54
C GLU A 98 18.16 -1.63 -18.95
N VAL A 99 17.07 -0.87 -19.06
CA VAL A 99 16.55 -0.42 -20.37
C VAL A 99 17.60 0.41 -21.11
N ARG A 100 18.30 1.32 -20.42
CA ARG A 100 19.40 2.10 -21.02
C ARG A 100 20.58 1.23 -21.47
N ARG A 101 20.89 0.16 -20.73
CA ARG A 101 21.93 -0.80 -21.09
C ARG A 101 21.55 -1.51 -22.39
N GLN A 102 20.33 -2.05 -22.47
CA GLN A 102 19.84 -2.74 -23.67
C GLN A 102 19.88 -1.83 -24.90
N PHE A 103 19.41 -0.58 -24.80
CA PHE A 103 19.49 0.38 -25.91
C PHE A 103 20.93 0.73 -26.34
N LYS A 104 21.91 0.64 -25.45
CA LYS A 104 23.32 0.98 -25.74
C LYS A 104 24.13 -0.21 -26.27
N GLU A 105 23.90 -1.39 -25.71
CA GLU A 105 24.74 -2.57 -25.94
C GLU A 105 24.20 -3.49 -27.03
N ILE A 106 22.88 -3.53 -27.25
CA ILE A 106 22.27 -4.42 -28.23
C ILE A 106 22.00 -3.62 -29.52
N PRO A 107 22.79 -3.83 -30.58
CA PRO A 107 22.57 -3.16 -31.86
C PRO A 107 21.27 -3.65 -32.49
N GLY A 108 20.49 -2.75 -33.10
CA GLY A 108 19.24 -3.10 -33.78
C GLY A 108 17.97 -2.92 -32.96
N ILE A 109 18.05 -2.67 -31.64
CA ILE A 109 16.86 -2.45 -30.79
C ILE A 109 16.14 -1.16 -31.16
N MET A 110 16.87 -0.04 -31.34
CA MET A 110 16.28 1.24 -31.70
C MET A 110 15.71 1.24 -33.13
N GLU A 111 16.29 0.40 -33.99
CA GLU A 111 15.85 0.17 -35.36
C GLU A 111 14.71 -0.87 -35.45
N GLY A 112 14.33 -1.52 -34.35
CA GLY A 112 13.27 -2.54 -34.30
C GLY A 112 13.64 -3.87 -34.96
N THR A 113 14.93 -4.13 -35.18
CA THR A 113 15.43 -5.34 -35.86
C THR A 113 15.95 -6.40 -34.89
N ALA A 114 16.23 -6.05 -33.64
CA ALA A 114 16.66 -6.96 -32.58
C ALA A 114 15.60 -7.05 -31.48
N GLU A 115 15.41 -8.25 -30.92
CA GLU A 115 14.49 -8.48 -29.81
C GLU A 115 15.09 -8.02 -28.48
N PRO A 116 14.35 -7.25 -27.66
CA PRO A 116 14.77 -6.86 -26.31
C PRO A 116 14.80 -8.03 -25.31
N GLU A 117 15.61 -7.90 -24.26
CA GLU A 117 15.68 -8.88 -23.16
C GLU A 117 14.59 -8.57 -22.12
N TYR A 118 13.37 -9.04 -22.38
CA TYR A 118 12.21 -8.83 -21.50
C TYR A 118 12.33 -9.54 -20.14
N ASP A 119 12.96 -10.71 -20.12
CA ASP A 119 13.18 -11.54 -18.94
C ASP A 119 13.94 -10.78 -17.83
N LYS A 120 14.94 -9.96 -18.21
CA LYS A 120 15.71 -9.14 -17.27
C LYS A 120 14.86 -8.09 -16.56
N CYS A 121 13.99 -7.40 -17.31
CA CYS A 121 13.05 -6.44 -16.73
C CYS A 121 12.05 -7.12 -15.78
N VAL A 122 11.56 -8.30 -16.14
CA VAL A 122 10.68 -9.12 -15.29
C VAL A 122 11.40 -9.58 -14.03
N GLU A 123 12.65 -10.03 -14.13
CA GLU A 123 13.46 -10.49 -12.99
C GLU A 123 13.71 -9.35 -11.98
N ILE A 124 14.06 -8.16 -12.45
CA ILE A 124 14.29 -6.97 -11.62
C ILE A 124 13.02 -6.60 -10.84
N SER A 125 11.89 -6.50 -11.54
CA SER A 125 10.61 -6.13 -10.91
C SER A 125 10.11 -7.19 -9.93
N THR A 126 10.27 -8.48 -10.26
CA THR A 126 9.86 -9.61 -9.42
C THR A 126 10.71 -9.68 -8.15
N THR A 127 12.03 -9.63 -8.27
CA THR A 127 12.94 -9.73 -7.12
C THR A 127 12.76 -8.55 -6.17
N ALA A 128 12.60 -7.34 -6.72
CA ALA A 128 12.35 -6.15 -5.94
C ALA A 128 11.00 -6.22 -5.21
N SER A 129 9.91 -6.56 -5.92
CA SER A 129 8.58 -6.63 -5.30
C SER A 129 8.51 -7.66 -4.18
N LEU A 130 9.07 -8.86 -4.37
CA LEU A 130 9.09 -9.90 -3.34
C LEU A 130 9.85 -9.46 -2.08
N LYS A 131 11.03 -8.87 -2.24
CA LYS A 131 11.86 -8.43 -1.11
C LYS A 131 11.22 -7.27 -0.35
N GLU A 132 10.62 -6.33 -1.08
CA GLU A 132 10.13 -5.08 -0.50
C GLU A 132 8.74 -5.22 0.13
N MET A 133 7.91 -6.17 -0.34
CA MET A 133 6.61 -6.47 0.30
C MET A 133 6.75 -7.12 1.68
N MET A 134 7.86 -7.78 1.98
CA MET A 134 8.05 -8.47 3.27
C MET A 134 8.01 -7.52 4.45
N LEU A 135 8.66 -6.37 4.35
CA LEU A 135 8.85 -5.47 5.49
C LEU A 135 7.51 -4.80 5.94
N PRO A 136 6.70 -4.19 5.07
CA PRO A 136 5.38 -3.66 5.45
C PRO A 136 4.41 -4.75 5.90
N GLY A 137 4.46 -5.93 5.26
CA GLY A 137 3.62 -7.07 5.63
C GLY A 137 3.91 -7.57 7.04
N LEU A 138 5.20 -7.77 7.36
CA LEU A 138 5.64 -8.19 8.68
C LEU A 138 5.31 -7.13 9.74
N LEU A 139 5.52 -5.85 9.46
CA LEU A 139 5.19 -4.75 10.38
C LEU A 139 3.71 -4.79 10.76
N THR A 140 2.82 -5.03 9.80
CA THR A 140 1.36 -5.06 10.02
C THR A 140 0.93 -6.20 10.94
N ILE A 141 1.57 -7.37 10.83
CA ILE A 141 1.25 -8.55 11.63
C ILE A 141 1.90 -8.48 13.01
N VAL A 142 3.17 -8.08 13.07
CA VAL A 142 3.99 -8.10 14.30
C VAL A 142 3.62 -6.94 15.23
N SER A 143 3.27 -5.77 14.70
CA SER A 143 2.99 -4.58 15.51
C SER A 143 1.87 -4.78 16.55
N PRO A 144 0.66 -5.29 16.25
CA PRO A 144 -0.35 -5.51 17.28
C PRO A 144 0.07 -6.56 18.32
N ILE A 145 0.82 -7.59 17.90
CA ILE A 145 1.33 -8.64 18.80
C ILE A 145 2.33 -8.04 19.79
N VAL A 146 3.30 -7.28 19.30
CA VAL A 146 4.31 -6.62 20.13
C VAL A 146 3.66 -5.65 21.10
N ILE A 147 2.70 -4.84 20.65
CA ILE A 147 1.99 -3.91 21.54
C ILE A 147 1.21 -4.67 22.62
N ALA A 148 0.51 -5.76 22.28
CA ALA A 148 -0.23 -6.57 23.25
C ALA A 148 0.71 -7.21 24.31
N PHE A 149 1.85 -7.76 23.91
CA PHE A 149 2.79 -8.36 24.86
C PHE A 149 3.51 -7.31 25.71
N LEU A 150 3.90 -6.16 25.13
CA LEU A 150 4.52 -5.08 25.88
C LEU A 150 3.55 -4.53 26.93
N THR A 151 2.29 -4.30 26.59
CA THR A 151 1.31 -3.80 27.56
C THR A 151 1.04 -4.82 28.66
N GLN A 152 1.03 -6.12 28.35
CA GLN A 152 0.91 -7.16 29.38
C GLN A 152 2.15 -7.28 30.29
N LEU A 153 3.34 -6.90 29.81
CA LEU A 153 4.57 -6.88 30.62
C LEU A 153 4.62 -5.67 31.57
N PHE A 154 4.11 -4.51 31.12
CA PHE A 154 4.13 -3.26 31.90
C PHE A 154 2.87 -3.02 32.75
N THR A 155 1.76 -3.67 32.45
CA THR A 155 0.47 -3.51 33.15
C THR A 155 0.04 -4.87 33.69
N ILE A 156 -0.25 -4.96 35.00
CA ILE A 156 -0.56 -6.22 35.69
C ILE A 156 -1.97 -6.76 35.32
N ASP A 157 -2.87 -5.89 34.84
CA ASP A 157 -4.27 -6.26 34.55
C ASP A 157 -4.55 -6.44 33.05
N THR A 158 -5.12 -7.60 32.69
CA THR A 158 -5.53 -7.97 31.32
C THR A 158 -6.52 -6.98 30.71
N LEU A 159 -7.42 -6.40 31.52
CA LEU A 159 -8.39 -5.40 31.05
C LEU A 159 -7.71 -4.09 30.63
N SER A 160 -6.72 -3.64 31.40
CA SER A 160 -5.96 -2.42 31.08
C SER A 160 -5.14 -2.61 29.80
N ALA A 161 -4.55 -3.79 29.60
CA ALA A 161 -3.86 -4.12 28.35
C ALA A 161 -4.80 -4.09 27.14
N ALA A 162 -6.04 -4.58 27.31
CA ALA A 162 -7.06 -4.56 26.26
C ALA A 162 -7.48 -3.14 25.85
N GLU A 163 -7.63 -2.22 26.82
CA GLU A 163 -7.92 -0.81 26.52
C GLU A 163 -6.78 -0.14 25.73
N VAL A 164 -5.51 -0.43 26.08
CA VAL A 164 -4.34 0.14 25.41
C VAL A 164 -4.22 -0.35 23.97
N LEU A 165 -4.48 -1.64 23.72
CA LEU A 165 -4.54 -2.20 22.38
C LEU A 165 -5.70 -1.59 21.56
N GLY A 166 -6.84 -1.32 22.20
CA GLY A 166 -7.94 -0.57 21.59
C GLY A 166 -7.52 0.84 21.14
N GLY A 167 -6.77 1.55 21.99
CA GLY A 167 -6.17 2.85 21.65
C GLY A 167 -5.22 2.77 20.45
N TYR A 168 -4.33 1.76 20.43
CA TYR A 168 -3.44 1.50 19.30
C TYR A 168 -4.21 1.31 17.98
N MET A 169 -5.19 0.42 17.97
CA MET A 169 -5.99 0.14 16.78
C MET A 169 -6.72 1.40 16.29
N ALA A 170 -7.22 2.23 17.21
CA ALA A 170 -7.93 3.47 16.85
C ALA A 170 -6.99 4.44 16.12
N GLY A 171 -5.74 4.55 16.59
CA GLY A 171 -4.70 5.35 15.96
C GLY A 171 -4.35 4.87 14.56
N VAL A 172 -4.16 3.56 14.40
CA VAL A 172 -3.90 2.91 13.10
C VAL A 172 -5.05 3.19 12.11
N THR A 173 -6.30 3.11 12.57
CA THR A 173 -7.48 3.29 11.71
C THR A 173 -7.58 4.73 11.20
N VAL A 174 -7.47 5.73 12.09
CA VAL A 174 -7.60 7.14 11.72
C VAL A 174 -6.45 7.58 10.80
N SER A 175 -5.22 7.22 11.15
CA SER A 175 -4.05 7.55 10.33
C SER A 175 -4.05 6.81 8.99
N GLY A 176 -4.42 5.53 9.00
CA GLY A 176 -4.51 4.70 7.81
C GLY A 176 -5.47 5.28 6.77
N VAL A 177 -6.67 5.70 7.18
CA VAL A 177 -7.64 6.33 6.27
C VAL A 177 -7.05 7.58 5.62
N MET A 178 -6.41 8.45 6.41
CA MET A 178 -5.79 9.68 5.90
C MET A 178 -4.66 9.38 4.91
N GLY A 179 -3.83 8.38 5.18
CA GLY A 179 -2.77 7.94 4.28
C GLY A 179 -3.32 7.46 2.93
N HIS A 180 -4.44 6.74 2.93
CA HIS A 180 -5.03 6.22 1.70
C HIS A 180 -5.75 7.29 0.86
N LEU A 181 -6.17 8.42 1.43
CA LEU A 181 -6.73 9.53 0.65
C LEU A 181 -5.74 10.10 -0.39
N GLN A 182 -4.44 9.85 -0.22
CA GLN A 182 -3.40 10.23 -1.19
C GLN A 182 -3.51 9.43 -2.51
N THR A 183 -4.20 8.28 -2.51
CA THR A 183 -4.35 7.44 -3.72
C THR A 183 -5.17 8.13 -4.83
N SER A 184 -6.05 9.06 -4.48
CA SER A 184 -6.80 9.88 -5.44
C SER A 184 -5.91 10.87 -6.20
N GLN A 185 -4.77 11.29 -5.63
CA GLN A 185 -3.83 12.19 -6.31
C GLN A 185 -3.10 11.47 -7.45
N GLY A 186 -2.77 10.19 -7.26
CA GLY A 186 -2.15 9.37 -8.30
C GLY A 186 -3.05 9.19 -9.52
N GLY A 187 -4.34 8.92 -9.32
CA GLY A 187 -5.30 8.81 -10.42
C GLY A 187 -5.55 10.14 -11.14
N ALA A 188 -5.45 11.27 -10.42
CA ALA A 188 -5.54 12.60 -11.04
C ALA A 188 -4.32 12.90 -11.92
N TRP A 189 -3.10 12.51 -11.50
CA TRP A 189 -1.89 12.67 -12.31
C TRP A 189 -1.84 11.74 -13.53
N ASP A 190 -2.46 10.56 -13.44
CA ASP A 190 -2.51 9.60 -14.56
C ASP A 190 -3.47 10.05 -15.67
N ASN A 191 -4.49 10.85 -15.31
CA ASN A 191 -5.49 11.37 -16.26
C ASN A 191 -5.23 12.81 -16.72
N ALA A 192 -4.23 13.50 -16.18
CA ALA A 192 -3.87 14.88 -16.53
C ALA A 192 -2.79 14.93 -17.61
#